data_AF-A0A941WF86-F1
#
_entry.id   AF-A0A941WF86-F1
#
_cell.length_a   1.000
_cell.length_b   1.000
_cell.length_c   1.000
_cell.angle_alpha   90.00
_cell.angle_beta   90.00
_cell.angle_gamma   90.00
#
_symmetry.space_group_name_H-M   'P 1'
#
loop_
_entity.id
_entity.type
_entity.pdbx_description
1 polymer ?
#
loop_
_entity_poly.entity_id
_entity_poly.type
_entity_poly.pdbx_seq_one_letter_code
_entity_poly.pdbx_strand_id
1 'polypeptide(L)'
;MEETKLLDLAKKLTAFYKDACDAMPCAANLIDQLHAGENAHSRILCMLLRYRRQGTYPVLSSLIDLALQCIMSADRVELVSPCISCEQEHIDVLVEDPGRFALIIENKIHYANDQPGQIERYIDKIVNHGMPLENIYVAYLTRDGDQKVTPESMTPRAKQMLGVTEESPGRFIEMNYQYDILPWLEEQILPQCPSEEDLFISAIRQYTDHIRGLFDMRDDKWNIQQKMNDMTASELGLDSLEKIIEAKQGVEFLQSSIKGILENEIVKIGNEHIYNPLLEYTQKNGYALDKFECGFMKLTVRIKPANWHKCSFIVNYENPLIYGMAHYDGKDNPIDDILREQVRKIMSPDGFNQSVWWPCWKRVENCFRIPDTKFWLNVRDGNLNITDYILRCFEEVHAKTNKLEL
;
A
#
# COMPACT_ATOMS: atom_id res chain seq x y z
N MET A 1 -42.43 13.48 4.56
CA MET A 1 -41.27 13.59 5.46
C MET A 1 -40.67 12.19 5.62
N GLU A 2 -40.23 11.60 4.50
CA GLU A 2 -39.79 10.20 4.42
C GLU A 2 -38.58 10.04 3.46
N GLU A 3 -38.04 11.16 2.95
CA GLU A 3 -37.06 11.20 1.85
C GLU A 3 -35.58 11.16 2.26
N THR A 4 -35.25 10.83 3.51
CA THR A 4 -33.86 10.93 3.99
C THR A 4 -33.26 9.63 4.54
N LYS A 5 -33.93 8.48 4.43
CA LYS A 5 -33.41 7.21 4.99
C LYS A 5 -32.02 6.83 4.47
N LEU A 6 -31.75 6.95 3.17
CA LEU A 6 -30.45 6.56 2.59
C LEU A 6 -29.33 7.54 3.01
N LEU A 7 -29.61 8.84 3.00
CA LEU A 7 -28.63 9.86 3.40
C LEU A 7 -28.35 9.80 4.90
N ASP A 8 -29.37 9.52 5.71
CA ASP A 8 -29.22 9.33 7.15
C ASP A 8 -28.45 8.05 7.47
N LEU A 9 -28.69 6.95 6.73
CA LEU A 9 -27.88 5.75 6.82
C LEU A 9 -26.41 6.04 6.44
N ALA A 10 -26.17 6.76 5.33
CA ALA A 10 -24.82 7.14 4.92
C ALA A 10 -24.10 7.97 5.99
N LYS A 11 -24.80 8.92 6.64
CA LYS A 11 -24.26 9.69 7.78
C LYS A 11 -23.96 8.81 8.99
N LYS A 12 -24.89 7.91 9.37
CA LYS A 12 -24.70 6.96 10.47
C LYS A 12 -23.47 6.07 10.23
N LEU A 13 -23.34 5.52 9.04
CA LEU A 13 -22.21 4.69 8.63
C LEU A 13 -20.89 5.48 8.67
N THR A 14 -20.90 6.72 8.17
CA THR A 14 -19.71 7.59 8.20
C THR A 14 -19.29 7.94 9.63
N ALA A 15 -20.25 8.26 10.50
CA ALA A 15 -19.98 8.55 11.91
C ALA A 15 -19.46 7.31 12.64
N PHE A 16 -20.11 6.16 12.48
CA PHE A 16 -19.66 4.89 13.05
C PHE A 16 -18.24 4.54 12.61
N TYR A 17 -17.94 4.62 11.31
CA TYR A 17 -16.60 4.34 10.80
C TYR A 17 -15.56 5.25 11.44
N LYS A 18 -15.84 6.55 11.49
CA LYS A 18 -14.92 7.53 12.09
C LYS A 18 -14.72 7.26 13.58
N ASP A 19 -15.79 7.10 14.35
CA ASP A 19 -15.72 6.85 15.79
C ASP A 19 -15.00 5.52 16.08
N ALA A 20 -15.23 4.49 15.27
CA ALA A 20 -14.54 3.21 15.41
C ALA A 20 -13.06 3.32 15.07
N CYS A 21 -12.68 4.05 14.01
CA CYS A 21 -11.29 4.32 13.69
C CYS A 21 -10.60 5.19 14.75
N ASP A 22 -11.29 6.17 15.33
CA ASP A 22 -10.76 7.04 16.39
C ASP A 22 -10.62 6.26 17.72
N ALA A 23 -11.48 5.28 17.96
CA ALA A 23 -11.42 4.39 19.13
C ALA A 23 -10.44 3.23 18.97
N MET A 24 -9.94 2.96 17.75
CA MET A 24 -8.91 1.95 17.56
C MET A 24 -7.66 2.35 18.32
N PRO A 25 -7.09 1.46 19.16
CA PRO A 25 -5.82 1.73 19.80
C PRO A 25 -4.77 2.02 18.73
N CYS A 26 -3.81 2.89 19.04
CA CYS A 26 -2.67 3.12 18.17
C CYS A 26 -1.90 1.80 18.01
N ALA A 27 -2.19 1.07 16.93
CA ALA A 27 -1.53 -0.17 16.57
C ALA A 27 -0.17 0.14 15.92
N ALA A 28 0.67 0.89 16.62
CA ALA A 28 2.04 1.13 16.22
C ALA A 28 2.81 -0.19 16.34
N ASN A 29 2.98 -0.87 15.22
CA ASN A 29 3.80 -2.06 15.12
C ASN A 29 5.13 -1.70 14.44
N LEU A 30 6.24 -1.80 15.17
CA LEU A 30 7.55 -1.44 14.64
C LEU A 30 7.99 -2.39 13.51
N ILE A 31 7.56 -3.65 13.56
CA ILE A 31 7.94 -4.67 12.57
C ILE A 31 7.31 -4.35 11.21
N ASP A 32 6.08 -3.83 11.18
CA ASP A 32 5.44 -3.34 9.96
C ASP A 32 6.24 -2.22 9.29
N GLN A 33 6.77 -1.29 10.09
CA GLN A 33 7.53 -0.14 9.58
C GLN A 33 8.92 -0.52 9.08
N LEU A 34 9.47 -1.64 9.56
CA LEU A 34 10.77 -2.16 9.16
C LEU A 34 10.70 -2.99 7.87
N HIS A 35 9.50 -3.22 7.32
CA HIS A 35 9.27 -4.05 6.12
C HIS A 35 9.99 -5.41 6.22
N ALA A 36 9.68 -6.16 7.28
CA ALA A 36 10.31 -7.43 7.57
C ALA A 36 10.20 -8.45 6.41
N GLY A 37 11.31 -8.66 5.70
CA GLY A 37 11.48 -9.79 4.78
C GLY A 37 11.84 -11.09 5.52
N GLU A 38 12.03 -12.19 4.79
CA GLU A 38 12.25 -13.54 5.37
C GLU A 38 13.38 -13.57 6.40
N ASN A 39 14.52 -12.96 6.07
CA ASN A 39 15.67 -12.84 6.98
C ASN A 39 15.32 -12.13 8.30
N ALA A 40 14.42 -11.13 8.26
CA ALA A 40 13.98 -10.45 9.47
C ALA A 40 13.13 -11.39 10.35
N HIS A 41 12.25 -12.19 9.75
CA HIS A 41 11.50 -13.22 10.47
C HIS A 41 12.42 -14.27 11.11
N SER A 42 13.46 -14.72 10.39
CA SER A 42 14.46 -15.64 10.91
C SER A 42 15.22 -15.05 12.10
N ARG A 43 15.60 -13.76 12.04
CA ARG A 43 16.24 -13.06 13.16
C ARG A 43 15.33 -12.90 14.37
N ILE A 44 14.05 -12.60 14.16
CA ILE A 44 13.06 -12.50 15.24
C ILE A 44 12.88 -13.87 15.90
N LEU A 45 12.69 -14.94 15.11
CA LEU A 45 12.58 -16.30 15.63
C LEU A 45 13.84 -16.70 16.42
N CYS A 46 15.04 -16.45 15.87
CA CYS A 46 16.30 -16.71 16.55
C CYS A 46 16.42 -15.95 17.89
N MET A 47 16.00 -14.69 17.95
CA MET A 47 15.95 -13.91 19.18
C MET A 47 15.02 -14.56 20.22
N LEU A 48 13.83 -15.00 19.80
CA LEU A 48 12.88 -15.68 20.69
C LEU A 48 13.44 -17.02 21.20
N LEU A 49 14.09 -17.82 20.35
CA LEU A 49 14.66 -19.11 20.73
C LEU A 49 15.89 -19.00 21.65
N ARG A 50 16.61 -17.88 21.60
CA ARG A 50 17.72 -17.58 22.52
C ARG A 50 17.26 -17.15 23.92
N TYR A 51 15.97 -16.94 24.12
CA TYR A 51 15.42 -16.59 25.42
C TYR A 51 15.78 -17.66 26.46
N ARG A 52 16.43 -17.22 27.54
CA ARG A 52 16.97 -18.08 28.59
C ARG A 52 16.43 -17.66 29.94
N ARG A 53 15.93 -18.62 30.71
CA ARG A 53 15.43 -18.39 32.07
C ARG A 53 15.85 -19.51 32.99
N GLN A 54 16.39 -19.18 34.17
CA GLN A 54 16.85 -20.16 35.17
C GLN A 54 17.77 -21.26 34.60
N GLY A 55 18.59 -20.90 33.61
CA GLY A 55 19.52 -21.83 32.97
C GLY A 55 18.93 -22.65 31.82
N THR A 56 17.61 -22.63 31.60
CA THR A 56 16.91 -23.38 30.54
C THR A 56 16.51 -22.48 29.36
N TYR A 57 16.05 -23.10 28.27
CA TYR A 57 15.61 -22.44 27.03
C TYR A 57 14.12 -22.72 26.76
N PRO A 58 13.20 -22.15 27.55
CA PRO A 58 11.79 -22.58 27.54
C PRO A 58 11.10 -22.40 26.19
N VAL A 59 11.40 -21.32 25.46
CA VAL A 59 10.82 -21.08 24.12
C VAL A 59 11.37 -22.09 23.11
N LEU A 60 12.68 -22.34 23.12
CA LEU A 60 13.29 -23.34 22.24
C LEU A 60 12.78 -24.75 22.53
N SER A 61 12.73 -25.16 23.79
CA SER A 61 12.18 -26.45 24.19
C SER A 61 10.74 -26.61 23.70
N SER A 62 9.91 -25.58 23.90
CA SER A 62 8.52 -25.60 23.43
C SER A 62 8.40 -25.64 21.90
N LEU A 63 9.28 -24.97 21.14
CA LEU A 63 9.29 -25.08 19.68
C LEU A 63 9.68 -26.50 19.22
N ILE A 64 10.68 -27.12 19.87
CA ILE A 64 11.08 -28.49 19.54
C ILE A 64 9.93 -29.46 19.81
N ASP A 65 9.24 -29.31 20.95
CA ASP A 65 8.07 -30.13 21.26
C ASP A 65 6.97 -29.98 20.20
N LEU A 66 6.68 -28.74 19.76
CA LEU A 66 5.74 -28.47 18.67
C LEU A 66 6.19 -29.15 17.36
N ALA A 67 7.46 -29.00 16.99
CA ALA A 67 8.00 -29.56 15.76
C ALA A 67 7.96 -31.10 15.73
N LEU A 68 8.25 -31.75 16.86
CA LEU A 68 8.14 -33.20 17.00
C LEU A 68 6.69 -33.67 16.95
N GLN A 69 5.73 -32.89 17.46
CA GLN A 69 4.30 -33.18 17.34
C GLN A 69 3.83 -33.15 15.88
N CYS A 70 4.33 -32.21 15.05
CA CYS A 70 3.98 -32.12 13.63
C CYS A 70 4.34 -33.39 12.83
N ILE A 71 5.33 -34.15 13.28
CA ILE A 71 5.74 -35.43 12.68
C ILE A 71 5.31 -36.65 13.50
N MET A 72 4.44 -36.45 14.51
CA MET A 72 3.97 -37.48 15.44
C MET A 72 5.10 -38.29 16.11
N SER A 73 6.26 -37.65 16.33
CA SER A 73 7.39 -38.29 16.99
C SER A 73 7.17 -38.39 18.49
N ALA A 74 7.60 -39.52 19.08
CA ALA A 74 7.64 -39.72 20.53
C ALA A 74 9.00 -39.37 21.14
N ASP A 75 9.93 -38.84 20.33
CA ASP A 75 11.26 -38.43 20.78
C ASP A 75 11.17 -37.36 21.87
N ARG A 76 12.18 -37.35 22.75
CA ARG A 76 12.34 -36.31 23.77
C ARG A 76 13.72 -35.73 23.70
N VAL A 77 13.80 -34.42 23.56
CA VAL A 77 15.07 -33.71 23.41
C VAL A 77 15.40 -32.97 24.70
N GLU A 78 16.44 -33.45 25.39
CA GLU A 78 17.00 -32.74 26.53
C GLU A 78 18.17 -31.87 26.05
N LEU A 79 17.97 -30.56 26.11
CA LEU A 79 18.98 -29.56 25.75
C LEU A 79 19.96 -29.34 26.91
N VAL A 80 21.27 -29.36 26.62
CA VAL A 80 22.32 -29.05 27.59
C VAL A 80 22.94 -27.69 27.33
N SER A 81 23.45 -27.45 26.13
CA SER A 81 24.10 -26.19 25.79
C SER A 81 23.91 -25.85 24.30
N PRO A 82 22.66 -25.61 23.87
CA PRO A 82 22.36 -25.32 22.47
C PRO A 82 23.01 -24.01 22.02
N CYS A 83 23.59 -24.05 20.83
CA CYS A 83 23.97 -22.90 20.02
C CYS A 83 22.82 -22.60 19.06
N ILE A 84 22.37 -21.34 19.00
CA ILE A 84 21.35 -20.89 18.07
C ILE A 84 21.97 -19.83 17.17
N SER A 85 21.99 -20.05 15.86
CA SER A 85 22.48 -19.11 14.86
C SER A 85 21.40 -18.75 13.83
N CYS A 86 21.60 -17.65 13.11
CA CYS A 86 20.68 -17.12 12.12
C CYS A 86 21.49 -16.57 10.96
N GLU A 87 21.08 -16.90 9.73
CA GLU A 87 21.73 -16.48 8.47
C GLU A 87 23.23 -16.88 8.37
N GLN A 88 23.69 -17.81 9.20
CA GLN A 88 25.06 -18.34 9.14
C GLN A 88 25.09 -19.54 8.18
N GLU A 89 26.15 -19.61 7.38
CA GLU A 89 26.33 -20.68 6.38
C GLU A 89 25.15 -20.84 5.40
N HIS A 90 24.43 -19.75 5.16
CA HIS A 90 23.21 -19.72 4.34
C HIS A 90 22.06 -20.57 4.88
N ILE A 91 22.05 -20.90 6.19
CA ILE A 91 20.92 -21.49 6.88
C ILE A 91 20.16 -20.37 7.58
N ASP A 92 18.83 -20.32 7.40
CA ASP A 92 18.00 -19.24 7.95
C ASP A 92 18.03 -19.22 9.48
N VAL A 93 17.72 -20.34 10.13
CA VAL A 93 17.93 -20.55 11.57
C VAL A 93 18.46 -21.95 11.81
N LEU A 94 19.48 -22.06 12.66
CA LEU A 94 20.09 -23.32 13.06
C LEU A 94 20.14 -23.40 14.59
N VAL A 95 19.68 -24.52 15.13
CA VAL A 95 19.85 -24.90 16.52
C VAL A 95 20.73 -26.14 16.56
N GLU A 96 21.83 -26.09 17.30
CA GLU A 96 22.73 -27.23 17.52
C GLU A 96 23.03 -27.39 19.01
N ASP A 97 22.67 -28.52 19.60
CA ASP A 97 23.23 -28.99 20.87
C ASP A 97 24.32 -30.03 20.53
N PRO A 98 25.62 -29.66 20.59
CA PRO A 98 26.70 -30.41 19.95
C PRO A 98 26.66 -31.92 20.22
N GLY A 99 26.61 -32.70 19.13
CA GLY A 99 26.56 -34.17 19.16
C GLY A 99 25.23 -34.79 19.65
N ARG A 100 24.25 -33.98 20.05
CA ARG A 100 23.00 -34.44 20.66
C ARG A 100 21.77 -34.18 19.79
N PHE A 101 21.67 -32.97 19.23
CA PHE A 101 20.48 -32.55 18.49
C PHE A 101 20.82 -31.41 17.53
N ALA A 102 20.26 -31.46 16.32
CA ALA A 102 20.23 -30.32 15.42
C ALA A 102 18.83 -30.11 14.84
N LEU A 103 18.39 -28.86 14.80
CA LEU A 103 17.20 -28.43 14.07
C LEU A 103 17.60 -27.32 13.09
N ILE A 104 17.48 -27.63 11.80
CA ILE A 104 17.58 -26.68 10.70
C ILE A 104 16.17 -26.13 10.45
N ILE A 105 16.00 -24.82 10.43
CA ILE A 105 14.73 -24.19 10.05
C ILE A 105 14.98 -23.37 8.78
N GLU A 106 14.29 -23.74 7.71
CA GLU A 106 14.25 -23.01 6.45
C GLU A 106 12.96 -22.18 6.40
N ASN A 107 13.08 -20.86 6.28
CA ASN A 107 11.95 -19.93 6.41
C ASN A 107 11.47 -19.46 5.04
N LYS A 108 10.22 -19.77 4.71
CA LYS A 108 9.56 -19.46 3.44
C LYS A 108 8.29 -18.61 3.63
N ILE A 109 8.27 -17.74 4.64
CA ILE A 109 7.07 -16.93 4.95
C ILE A 109 6.65 -15.97 3.81
N HIS A 110 7.59 -15.54 2.96
CA HIS A 110 7.29 -14.70 1.78
C HIS A 110 7.43 -15.44 0.45
N TYR A 111 7.29 -16.77 0.49
CA TYR A 111 7.32 -17.62 -0.68
C TYR A 111 8.60 -17.55 -1.51
N ALA A 112 9.77 -17.40 -0.88
CA ALA A 112 11.01 -17.50 -1.64
C ALA A 112 11.14 -18.85 -2.34
N ASN A 113 11.67 -18.78 -3.56
CA ASN A 113 11.92 -19.95 -4.37
C ASN A 113 12.93 -20.87 -3.68
N ASP A 114 12.66 -22.17 -3.83
CA ASP A 114 13.58 -23.21 -3.43
C ASP A 114 14.86 -23.20 -4.27
N GLN A 115 15.98 -23.52 -3.62
CA GLN A 115 17.24 -23.71 -4.32
C GLN A 115 17.51 -25.19 -4.57
N PRO A 116 18.04 -25.58 -5.75
CA PRO A 116 18.35 -26.98 -6.03
C PRO A 116 19.32 -27.56 -5.00
N GLY A 117 19.03 -28.72 -4.42
CA GLY A 117 19.85 -29.44 -3.44
C GLY A 117 20.03 -28.73 -2.09
N GLN A 118 19.17 -27.76 -1.76
CA GLN A 118 19.32 -26.92 -0.58
C GLN A 118 19.31 -27.72 0.73
N ILE A 119 18.29 -28.58 0.91
CA ILE A 119 18.16 -29.37 2.14
C ILE A 119 19.34 -30.35 2.31
N GLU A 120 19.74 -31.01 1.22
CA GLU A 120 20.89 -31.93 1.23
C GLU A 120 22.18 -31.22 1.69
N ARG A 121 22.47 -30.03 1.15
CA ARG A 121 23.63 -29.24 1.54
C ARG A 121 23.62 -28.87 3.02
N TYR A 122 22.46 -28.53 3.57
CA TYR A 122 22.37 -28.19 4.99
C TYR A 122 22.66 -29.39 5.87
N ILE A 123 22.07 -30.55 5.58
CA ILE A 123 22.33 -31.75 6.38
C ILE A 123 23.81 -32.15 6.30
N ASP A 124 24.42 -32.12 5.11
CA ASP A 124 25.84 -32.44 4.93
C ASP A 124 26.75 -31.49 5.75
N LYS A 125 26.41 -30.20 5.85
CA LYS A 125 27.14 -29.25 6.72
C LYS A 125 27.06 -29.63 8.19
N ILE A 126 25.86 -29.93 8.69
CA ILE A 126 25.65 -30.27 10.09
C ILE A 126 26.30 -31.62 10.45
N VAL A 127 26.31 -32.58 9.52
CA VAL A 127 27.11 -33.81 9.68
C VAL A 127 28.60 -33.49 9.79
N ASN A 128 29.12 -32.54 9.00
CA ASN A 128 30.52 -32.12 9.09
C ASN A 128 30.87 -31.38 10.40
N HIS A 129 29.88 -30.84 11.11
CA HIS A 129 30.05 -30.34 12.49
C HIS A 129 30.21 -31.47 13.53
N GLY A 130 30.07 -32.73 13.11
CA GLY A 130 30.14 -33.90 13.98
C GLY A 130 28.78 -34.33 14.55
N MET A 131 27.67 -33.81 14.02
CA MET A 131 26.34 -34.24 14.41
C MET A 131 26.01 -35.62 13.80
N PRO A 132 25.57 -36.60 14.59
CA PRO A 132 25.05 -37.86 14.07
C PRO A 132 23.88 -37.62 13.13
N LEU A 133 23.85 -38.32 12.00
CA LEU A 133 22.85 -38.08 10.96
C LEU A 133 21.43 -38.24 11.50
N GLU A 134 21.19 -39.21 12.38
CA GLU A 134 19.93 -39.53 13.07
C GLU A 134 19.41 -38.45 14.03
N ASN A 135 20.27 -37.50 14.43
CA ASN A 135 19.93 -36.42 15.36
C ASN A 135 19.61 -35.09 14.65
N ILE A 136 19.57 -35.09 13.32
CA ILE A 136 19.30 -33.90 12.49
C ILE A 136 17.84 -33.87 12.07
N TYR A 137 17.16 -32.77 12.38
CA TYR A 137 15.79 -32.47 11.98
C TYR A 137 15.78 -31.24 11.07
N VAL A 138 14.84 -31.20 10.13
CA VAL A 138 14.69 -30.09 9.18
C VAL A 138 13.24 -29.62 9.22
N ALA A 139 13.00 -28.41 9.70
CA ALA A 139 11.71 -27.73 9.61
C ALA A 139 11.66 -26.82 8.38
N TYR A 140 10.69 -27.08 7.51
CA TYR A 140 10.36 -26.22 6.37
C TYR A 140 9.16 -25.35 6.78
N LEU A 141 9.47 -24.10 7.15
CA LEU A 141 8.53 -23.20 7.80
C LEU A 141 7.95 -22.21 6.78
N THR A 142 6.74 -22.47 6.34
CA THR A 142 6.04 -21.71 5.28
C THR A 142 5.08 -20.68 5.86
N ARG A 143 4.47 -19.86 4.99
CA ARG A 143 3.47 -18.88 5.43
C ARG A 143 2.22 -19.55 6.02
N ASP A 144 1.55 -20.37 5.23
CA ASP A 144 0.22 -20.93 5.48
C ASP A 144 0.10 -22.42 5.11
N GLY A 145 1.19 -23.04 4.64
CA GLY A 145 1.21 -24.43 4.20
C GLY A 145 0.93 -24.63 2.71
N ASP A 146 0.61 -23.58 1.95
CA ASP A 146 0.33 -23.66 0.51
C ASP A 146 1.58 -23.97 -0.31
N GLN A 147 2.74 -23.45 0.11
CA GLN A 147 4.02 -23.80 -0.51
C GLN A 147 4.48 -25.17 -0.07
N LYS A 148 4.80 -26.02 -1.04
CA LYS A 148 5.44 -27.32 -0.82
C LYS A 148 6.89 -27.28 -1.25
N VAL A 149 7.73 -28.00 -0.52
CA VAL A 149 9.14 -28.16 -0.91
C VAL A 149 9.21 -28.87 -2.26
N THR A 150 10.01 -28.31 -3.16
CA THR A 150 10.21 -28.83 -4.51
C THR A 150 11.11 -30.07 -4.48
N PRO A 151 10.93 -31.01 -5.43
CA PRO A 151 11.85 -32.15 -5.58
C PRO A 151 13.29 -31.74 -5.89
N GLU A 152 13.49 -30.53 -6.42
CA GLU A 152 14.82 -29.98 -6.69
C GLU A 152 15.55 -29.62 -5.39
N SER A 153 14.85 -29.02 -4.42
CA SER A 153 15.42 -28.72 -3.09
C SER A 153 15.48 -29.95 -2.18
N MET A 154 14.41 -30.76 -2.16
CA MET A 154 14.30 -32.02 -1.42
C MET A 154 14.63 -33.21 -2.33
N THR A 155 15.92 -33.44 -2.53
CA THR A 155 16.45 -34.52 -3.39
C THR A 155 16.12 -35.91 -2.83
N PRO A 156 16.17 -36.98 -3.66
CA PRO A 156 16.04 -38.35 -3.18
C PRO A 156 17.04 -38.71 -2.06
N ARG A 157 18.26 -38.15 -2.11
CA ARG A 157 19.27 -38.34 -1.07
C ARG A 157 18.88 -37.64 0.22
N ALA A 158 18.37 -36.41 0.17
CA ALA A 158 17.85 -35.71 1.36
C ALA A 158 16.69 -36.48 2.02
N LYS A 159 15.75 -37.00 1.20
CA LYS A 159 14.66 -37.86 1.69
C LYS A 159 15.18 -39.10 2.41
N GLN A 160 16.15 -39.80 1.81
CA GLN A 160 16.79 -40.96 2.44
C GLN A 160 17.49 -40.60 3.75
N MET A 161 18.24 -39.49 3.77
CA MET A 161 18.97 -39.01 4.95
C MET A 161 18.04 -38.68 6.12
N LEU A 162 16.88 -38.08 5.84
CA LEU A 162 15.87 -37.73 6.85
C LEU A 162 14.89 -38.88 7.16
N GLY A 163 14.96 -40.00 6.44
CA GLY A 163 14.07 -41.14 6.61
C GLY A 163 12.63 -40.88 6.12
N VAL A 164 12.46 -39.99 5.15
CA VAL A 164 11.15 -39.68 4.54
C VAL A 164 10.71 -40.86 3.67
N THR A 165 9.49 -41.35 3.89
CA THR A 165 8.83 -42.37 3.08
C THR A 165 7.45 -41.88 2.64
N GLU A 166 6.69 -42.69 1.88
CA GLU A 166 5.30 -42.36 1.55
C GLU A 166 4.38 -42.37 2.78
N GLU A 167 4.75 -43.13 3.82
CA GLU A 167 3.94 -43.33 5.04
C GLU A 167 4.42 -42.48 6.23
N SER A 168 5.61 -41.88 6.14
CA SER A 168 6.21 -41.14 7.24
C SER A 168 7.00 -39.93 6.75
N PRO A 169 6.82 -38.75 7.38
CA PRO A 169 7.64 -37.58 7.09
C PRO A 169 9.08 -37.71 7.60
N GLY A 170 9.40 -38.80 8.33
CA GLY A 170 10.70 -38.99 8.94
C GLY A 170 11.04 -37.82 9.87
N ARG A 171 12.20 -37.20 9.66
CA ARG A 171 12.67 -36.02 10.41
C ARG A 171 12.56 -34.71 9.61
N PHE A 172 11.77 -34.74 8.54
CA PHE A 172 11.37 -33.54 7.80
C PHE A 172 10.03 -33.04 8.33
N ILE A 173 10.00 -31.79 8.79
CA ILE A 173 8.87 -31.20 9.51
C ILE A 173 8.28 -30.10 8.62
N GLU A 174 7.08 -30.30 8.10
CA GLU A 174 6.33 -29.24 7.43
C GLU A 174 5.55 -28.45 8.48
N MET A 175 5.83 -27.14 8.58
CA MET A 175 5.14 -26.24 9.50
C MET A 175 4.84 -24.91 8.81
N ASN A 176 3.95 -24.12 9.40
CA ASN A 176 3.59 -22.81 8.87
C ASN A 176 3.31 -21.76 9.95
N TYR A 177 3.41 -20.49 9.56
CA TYR A 177 3.17 -19.38 10.48
C TYR A 177 1.70 -19.26 10.90
N GLN A 178 0.75 -19.51 9.99
CA GLN A 178 -0.67 -19.29 10.25
C GLN A 178 -1.25 -20.23 11.31
N TYR A 179 -0.97 -21.52 11.19
CA TYR A 179 -1.61 -22.58 11.96
C TYR A 179 -0.72 -23.20 13.03
N ASP A 180 0.61 -23.09 12.92
CA ASP A 180 1.54 -23.63 13.91
C ASP A 180 2.18 -22.53 14.77
N ILE A 181 2.96 -21.61 14.17
CA ILE A 181 3.75 -20.63 14.93
C ILE A 181 2.89 -19.57 15.60
N LEU A 182 1.87 -19.02 14.91
CA LEU A 182 1.02 -17.98 15.48
C LEU A 182 0.23 -18.50 16.70
N PRO A 183 -0.52 -19.62 16.63
CA PRO A 183 -1.17 -20.18 17.81
C PRO A 183 -0.18 -20.57 18.90
N TRP A 184 0.98 -21.15 18.54
CA TRP A 184 2.02 -21.50 19.52
C TRP A 184 2.52 -20.29 20.32
N LEU A 185 2.83 -19.18 19.64
CA LEU A 185 3.28 -17.96 20.32
C LEU A 185 2.21 -17.40 21.26
N GLU A 186 0.94 -17.46 20.87
CA GLU A 186 -0.17 -16.83 21.58
C GLU A 186 -0.72 -17.66 22.73
N GLU A 187 -0.85 -18.96 22.51
CA GLU A 187 -1.54 -19.87 23.41
C GLU A 187 -0.56 -20.61 24.33
N GLN A 188 0.70 -20.79 23.88
CA GLN A 188 1.70 -21.53 24.65
C GLN A 188 2.79 -20.63 25.22
N ILE A 189 3.40 -19.74 24.42
CA ILE A 189 4.54 -18.93 24.88
C ILE A 189 4.09 -17.72 25.68
N LEU A 190 3.23 -16.88 25.13
CA LEU A 190 2.83 -15.62 25.75
C LEU A 190 2.22 -15.79 27.16
N PRO A 191 1.36 -16.79 27.44
CA PRO A 191 0.78 -16.98 28.78
C PRO A 191 1.79 -17.46 29.83
N GLN A 192 2.90 -18.08 29.41
CA GLN A 192 3.96 -18.57 30.29
C GLN A 192 5.03 -17.51 30.58
N CYS A 193 5.02 -16.38 29.86
CA CYS A 193 5.97 -15.31 30.06
C CYS A 193 5.75 -14.62 31.42
N PRO A 194 6.79 -14.45 32.24
CA PRO A 194 6.67 -13.74 33.51
C PRO A 194 6.37 -12.27 33.29
N SER A 195 5.46 -11.71 34.09
CA SER A 195 5.00 -10.32 33.95
C SER A 195 6.10 -9.28 34.12
N GLU A 196 7.24 -9.61 34.74
CA GLU A 196 8.37 -8.71 34.88
C GLU A 196 9.17 -8.50 33.57
N GLU A 197 8.92 -9.32 32.54
CA GLU A 197 9.66 -9.28 31.27
C GLU A 197 8.89 -8.53 30.17
N ASP A 198 8.44 -7.32 30.49
CA ASP A 198 7.58 -6.50 29.64
C ASP A 198 8.11 -6.29 28.21
N LEU A 199 9.43 -6.13 28.04
CA LEU A 199 10.03 -5.96 26.71
C LEU A 199 9.95 -7.23 25.86
N PHE A 200 10.12 -8.40 26.47
CA PHE A 200 10.02 -9.68 25.78
C PHE A 200 8.57 -9.98 25.41
N ILE A 201 7.64 -9.75 26.35
CA ILE A 201 6.20 -9.84 26.12
C ILE A 201 5.78 -8.88 25.00
N SER A 202 6.26 -7.64 25.00
CA SER A 202 6.01 -6.66 23.95
C SER A 202 6.54 -7.12 22.59
N ALA A 203 7.73 -7.72 22.55
CA ALA A 203 8.30 -8.26 21.32
C ALA A 203 7.45 -9.38 20.73
N ILE A 204 6.97 -10.33 21.57
CA ILE A 204 6.06 -11.38 21.13
C ILE A 204 4.75 -10.77 20.62
N ARG A 205 4.13 -9.85 21.38
CA ARG A 205 2.87 -9.20 20.97
C ARG A 205 2.98 -8.49 19.63
N GLN A 206 4.05 -7.70 19.43
CA GLN A 206 4.29 -7.03 18.15
C GLN A 206 4.52 -8.05 17.02
N TYR A 207 5.23 -9.14 17.29
CA TYR A 207 5.44 -10.17 16.28
C TYR A 207 4.16 -10.92 15.91
N THR A 208 3.34 -11.30 16.89
CA THR A 208 2.04 -11.94 16.64
C THR A 208 1.08 -11.02 15.91
N ASP A 209 1.04 -9.73 16.25
CA ASP A 209 0.24 -8.73 15.51
C ASP A 209 0.76 -8.50 14.08
N HIS A 210 2.09 -8.53 13.89
CA HIS A 210 2.69 -8.47 12.56
C HIS A 210 2.27 -9.68 11.71
N ILE A 211 2.38 -10.89 12.26
CA ILE A 211 1.97 -12.12 11.59
C ILE A 211 0.46 -12.11 11.28
N ARG A 212 -0.41 -11.69 12.22
CA ARG A 212 -1.85 -11.48 11.93
C ARG A 212 -2.08 -10.56 10.74
N GLY A 213 -1.28 -9.50 10.63
CA GLY A 213 -1.33 -8.57 9.50
C GLY A 213 -1.01 -9.22 8.16
N LEU A 214 -0.13 -10.22 8.13
CA LEU A 214 0.16 -10.99 6.91
C LEU A 214 -1.05 -11.85 6.46
N PHE A 215 -1.97 -12.17 7.36
CA PHE A 215 -3.14 -13.00 7.05
C PHE A 215 -4.45 -12.20 7.01
N ASP A 216 -4.38 -10.87 6.99
CA ASP A 216 -5.55 -9.99 7.13
C ASP A 216 -6.42 -10.31 8.36
N MET A 217 -5.81 -10.91 9.39
CA MET A 217 -6.43 -11.29 10.67
C MET A 217 -6.35 -10.17 11.72
N ARG A 218 -6.03 -8.94 11.31
CA ARG A 218 -6.14 -7.78 12.20
C ARG A 218 -7.61 -7.40 12.30
N ASP A 219 -8.22 -7.97 13.31
CA ASP A 219 -9.64 -7.97 13.61
C ASP A 219 -10.30 -6.59 13.54
N ASP A 220 -9.59 -5.51 13.85
CA ASP A 220 -10.21 -4.19 14.03
C ASP A 220 -10.89 -3.65 12.76
N LYS A 221 -10.23 -3.71 11.60
CA LYS A 221 -10.82 -3.18 10.35
C LYS A 221 -11.91 -4.10 9.79
N TRP A 222 -11.68 -5.41 9.87
CA TRP A 222 -12.67 -6.39 9.44
C TRP A 222 -13.92 -6.31 10.30
N ASN A 223 -13.78 -6.20 11.63
CA ASN A 223 -14.89 -6.06 12.57
C ASN A 223 -15.69 -4.76 12.34
N ILE A 224 -15.01 -3.65 12.04
CA ILE A 224 -15.69 -2.40 11.66
C ILE A 224 -16.49 -2.62 10.37
N GLN A 225 -15.89 -3.23 9.35
CA GLN A 225 -16.55 -3.50 8.09
C GLN A 225 -17.75 -4.45 8.25
N GLN A 226 -17.63 -5.52 9.04
CA GLN A 226 -18.75 -6.44 9.29
C GLN A 226 -19.89 -5.73 10.02
N LYS A 227 -19.61 -4.95 11.07
CA LYS A 227 -20.64 -4.16 11.75
C LYS A 227 -21.33 -3.17 10.81
N MET A 228 -20.58 -2.52 9.91
CA MET A 228 -21.15 -1.65 8.88
C MET A 228 -22.03 -2.43 7.91
N ASN A 229 -21.62 -3.62 7.50
CA ASN A 229 -22.41 -4.50 6.63
C ASN A 229 -23.72 -4.91 7.32
N ASP A 230 -23.65 -5.30 8.59
CA ASP A 230 -24.82 -5.70 9.39
C ASP A 230 -25.81 -4.52 9.56
N MET A 231 -25.29 -3.33 9.89
CA MET A 231 -26.10 -2.10 9.97
C MET A 231 -26.78 -1.80 8.63
N THR A 232 -26.04 -1.92 7.52
CA THR A 232 -26.55 -1.66 6.16
C THR A 232 -27.62 -2.69 5.79
N ALA A 233 -27.36 -3.98 6.02
CA ALA A 233 -28.27 -5.06 5.70
C ALA A 233 -29.57 -4.96 6.52
N SER A 234 -29.46 -4.60 7.81
CA SER A 234 -30.61 -4.41 8.69
C SER A 234 -31.47 -3.21 8.30
N GLU A 235 -30.86 -2.03 8.08
CA GLU A 235 -31.57 -0.79 7.78
C GLU A 235 -32.19 -0.79 6.37
N LEU A 236 -31.57 -1.49 5.41
CA LEU A 236 -32.07 -1.60 4.04
C LEU A 236 -32.86 -2.90 3.77
N GLY A 237 -32.92 -3.83 4.73
CA GLY A 237 -33.66 -5.09 4.59
C GLY A 237 -33.07 -6.04 3.53
N LEU A 238 -31.74 -6.13 3.45
CA LEU A 238 -31.00 -6.90 2.45
C LEU A 238 -30.85 -8.38 2.86
N ASP A 239 -31.97 -9.11 2.90
CA ASP A 239 -32.05 -10.52 3.34
C ASP A 239 -31.96 -11.54 2.19
N SER A 240 -31.86 -11.08 0.93
CA SER A 240 -31.76 -11.94 -0.25
C SER A 240 -30.83 -11.34 -1.31
N LEU A 241 -30.28 -12.20 -2.17
CA LEU A 241 -29.39 -11.78 -3.26
C LEU A 241 -30.10 -10.83 -4.23
N GLU A 242 -31.36 -11.08 -4.53
CA GLU A 242 -32.18 -10.25 -5.42
C GLU A 242 -32.31 -8.82 -4.88
N LYS A 243 -32.62 -8.68 -3.59
CA LYS A 243 -32.69 -7.36 -2.93
C LYS A 243 -31.34 -6.64 -2.92
N ILE A 244 -30.25 -7.37 -2.71
CA ILE A 244 -28.89 -6.81 -2.75
C ILE A 244 -28.58 -6.26 -4.15
N ILE A 245 -28.89 -7.02 -5.21
CA ILE A 245 -28.67 -6.60 -6.60
C ILE A 245 -29.51 -5.37 -6.94
N GLU A 246 -30.79 -5.37 -6.58
CA GLU A 246 -31.69 -4.23 -6.79
C GLU A 246 -31.18 -2.98 -6.06
N ALA A 247 -30.82 -3.10 -4.79
CA ALA A 247 -30.28 -1.99 -4.01
C ALA A 247 -28.99 -1.43 -4.61
N LYS A 248 -28.07 -2.30 -5.05
CA LYS A 248 -26.83 -1.90 -5.73
C LYS A 248 -27.12 -1.08 -6.99
N GLN A 249 -28.01 -1.57 -7.85
CA GLN A 249 -28.39 -0.86 -9.08
C GLN A 249 -29.04 0.50 -8.78
N GLY A 250 -29.94 0.55 -7.79
CA GLY A 250 -30.57 1.79 -7.35
C GLY A 250 -29.56 2.83 -6.82
N VAL A 251 -28.59 2.38 -6.01
CA VAL A 251 -27.53 3.24 -5.47
C VAL A 251 -26.60 3.74 -6.59
N GLU A 252 -26.23 2.90 -7.56
CA GLU A 252 -25.42 3.30 -8.71
C GLU A 252 -26.11 4.38 -9.57
N PHE A 253 -27.43 4.22 -9.79
CA PHE A 253 -28.22 5.22 -10.50
C PHE A 253 -28.32 6.53 -9.73
N LEU A 254 -28.53 6.46 -8.41
CA LEU A 254 -28.56 7.64 -7.55
C LEU A 254 -27.19 8.35 -7.52
N GLN A 255 -26.09 7.60 -7.40
CA GLN A 255 -24.74 8.13 -7.43
C GLN A 255 -24.45 8.88 -8.74
N SER A 256 -24.87 8.30 -9.86
CA SER A 256 -24.73 8.93 -11.19
C SER A 256 -25.54 10.22 -11.28
N SER A 257 -26.75 10.23 -10.71
CA SER A 257 -27.62 11.40 -10.67
C SER A 257 -27.03 12.52 -9.80
N ILE A 258 -26.53 12.19 -8.60
CA ILE A 258 -25.83 13.13 -7.69
C ILE A 258 -24.58 13.69 -8.37
N LYS A 259 -23.81 12.86 -9.06
CA LYS A 259 -22.64 13.29 -9.83
C LYS A 259 -23.02 14.32 -10.90
N GLY A 260 -24.09 14.08 -11.65
CA GLY A 260 -24.59 15.03 -12.65
C GLY A 260 -25.03 16.36 -12.02
N ILE A 261 -25.71 16.33 -10.86
CA ILE A 261 -26.09 17.54 -10.13
C ILE A 261 -24.84 18.31 -9.67
N LEU A 262 -23.84 17.62 -9.12
CA LEU A 262 -22.57 18.22 -8.71
C LEU A 262 -21.84 18.86 -9.90
N GLU A 263 -21.76 18.16 -11.04
CA GLU A 263 -21.13 18.68 -12.25
C GLU A 263 -21.84 19.93 -12.76
N ASN A 264 -23.18 19.94 -12.77
CA ASN A 264 -23.97 21.11 -13.18
C ASN A 264 -23.72 22.32 -12.27
N GLU A 265 -23.67 22.10 -10.96
CA GLU A 265 -23.41 23.19 -10.00
C GLU A 265 -21.98 23.73 -10.16
N ILE A 266 -20.99 22.86 -10.37
CA ILE A 266 -19.61 23.27 -10.68
C ILE A 266 -19.57 24.10 -11.96
N VAL A 267 -20.25 23.66 -13.02
CA VAL A 267 -20.30 24.41 -14.29
C VAL A 267 -20.95 25.77 -14.11
N LYS A 268 -22.01 25.86 -13.30
CA LYS A 268 -22.65 27.13 -12.96
C LYS A 268 -21.68 28.07 -12.24
N ILE A 269 -21.01 27.59 -11.19
CA ILE A 269 -19.98 28.37 -10.45
C ILE A 269 -18.88 28.82 -11.40
N GLY A 270 -18.35 27.91 -12.24
CA GLY A 270 -17.32 28.21 -13.21
C GLY A 270 -17.76 29.27 -14.22
N ASN A 271 -19.01 29.22 -14.70
CA ASN A 271 -19.53 30.20 -15.63
C ASN A 271 -19.68 31.59 -14.99
N GLU A 272 -20.30 31.64 -13.81
CA GLU A 272 -20.58 32.88 -13.08
C GLU A 272 -19.30 33.59 -12.62
N HIS A 273 -18.37 32.85 -12.03
CA HIS A 273 -17.20 33.44 -11.36
C HIS A 273 -15.93 33.45 -12.21
N ILE A 274 -15.85 32.68 -13.29
CA ILE A 274 -14.65 32.57 -14.13
C ILE A 274 -14.92 32.93 -15.59
N TYR A 275 -15.82 32.21 -16.26
CA TYR A 275 -16.06 32.41 -17.70
C TYR A 275 -16.55 33.83 -18.01
N ASN A 276 -17.61 34.31 -17.36
CA ASN A 276 -18.18 35.62 -17.65
C ASN A 276 -17.17 36.76 -17.42
N PRO A 277 -16.44 36.83 -16.28
CA PRO A 277 -15.39 37.84 -16.10
C PRO A 277 -14.27 37.76 -17.14
N LEU A 278 -13.82 36.56 -17.51
CA LEU A 278 -12.80 36.39 -18.54
C LEU A 278 -13.32 36.78 -19.93
N LEU A 279 -14.59 36.49 -20.24
CA LEU A 279 -15.22 36.88 -21.49
C LEU A 279 -15.29 38.41 -21.62
N GLU A 280 -15.70 39.11 -20.56
CA GLU A 280 -15.70 40.57 -20.52
C GLU A 280 -14.29 41.15 -20.70
N TYR A 281 -13.29 40.61 -19.99
CA TYR A 281 -11.90 41.03 -20.12
C TYR A 281 -11.36 40.80 -21.54
N THR A 282 -11.58 39.62 -22.12
CA THR A 282 -11.06 39.29 -23.46
C THR A 282 -11.70 40.15 -24.54
N GLN A 283 -13.01 40.36 -24.49
CA GLN A 283 -13.71 41.25 -25.43
C GLN A 283 -13.19 42.69 -25.34
N LYS A 284 -13.00 43.22 -24.12
CA LYS A 284 -12.50 44.58 -23.91
C LYS A 284 -11.10 44.80 -24.49
N ASN A 285 -10.27 43.76 -24.53
CA ASN A 285 -8.89 43.82 -24.98
C ASN A 285 -8.67 43.27 -26.40
N GLY A 286 -9.73 42.88 -27.11
CA GLY A 286 -9.63 42.32 -28.47
C GLY A 286 -8.99 40.92 -28.53
N TYR A 287 -9.12 40.13 -27.46
CA TYR A 287 -8.70 38.73 -27.39
C TYR A 287 -9.91 37.81 -27.59
N ALA A 288 -9.65 36.55 -27.94
CA ALA A 288 -10.67 35.51 -27.98
C ALA A 288 -10.54 34.56 -26.77
N LEU A 289 -11.67 34.21 -26.16
CA LEU A 289 -11.76 33.13 -25.18
C LEU A 289 -12.11 31.82 -25.92
N ASP A 290 -11.09 31.17 -26.47
CA ASP A 290 -11.24 30.04 -27.39
C ASP A 290 -11.78 28.77 -26.73
N LYS A 291 -11.49 28.58 -25.44
CA LYS A 291 -11.89 27.39 -24.70
C LYS A 291 -12.11 27.72 -23.24
N PHE A 292 -13.24 27.25 -22.72
CA PHE A 292 -13.50 27.19 -21.29
C PHE A 292 -14.15 25.85 -21.00
N GLU A 293 -13.49 25.02 -20.20
CA GLU A 293 -14.04 23.78 -19.71
C GLU A 293 -13.80 23.69 -18.20
N CYS A 294 -14.84 23.40 -17.44
CA CYS A 294 -14.75 23.18 -16.00
C CYS A 294 -15.55 21.94 -15.59
N GLY A 295 -15.17 21.36 -14.45
CA GLY A 295 -15.81 20.19 -13.87
C GLY A 295 -15.07 19.72 -12.62
N PHE A 296 -15.55 18.62 -12.04
CA PHE A 296 -14.81 17.98 -10.94
C PHE A 296 -13.45 17.49 -11.45
N MET A 297 -12.37 17.93 -10.81
CA MET A 297 -11.00 17.62 -11.23
C MET A 297 -10.70 18.06 -12.68
N LYS A 298 -11.37 19.12 -13.16
CA LYS A 298 -11.22 19.65 -14.50
C LYS A 298 -11.31 21.18 -14.51
N LEU A 299 -10.28 21.83 -15.04
CA LEU A 299 -10.31 23.26 -15.37
C LEU A 299 -9.36 23.51 -16.55
N THR A 300 -9.90 24.06 -17.63
CA THR A 300 -9.16 24.47 -18.81
C THR A 300 -9.67 25.83 -19.28
N VAL A 301 -8.77 26.78 -19.41
CA VAL A 301 -9.06 28.13 -19.94
C VAL A 301 -8.07 28.43 -21.03
N ARG A 302 -8.53 28.88 -22.21
CA ARG A 302 -7.68 29.26 -23.34
C ARG A 302 -8.00 30.67 -23.82
N ILE A 303 -7.02 31.56 -23.76
CA ILE A 303 -7.11 32.94 -24.24
C ILE A 303 -6.18 33.10 -25.44
N LYS A 304 -6.70 33.65 -26.53
CA LYS A 304 -5.98 33.88 -27.78
C LYS A 304 -5.85 35.37 -28.08
N PRO A 305 -4.64 35.95 -27.97
CA PRO A 305 -4.32 37.25 -28.54
C PRO A 305 -4.42 37.26 -30.07
N ALA A 306 -4.76 38.40 -30.67
CA ALA A 306 -4.97 38.51 -32.12
C ALA A 306 -3.73 38.18 -32.97
N ASN A 307 -2.53 38.47 -32.46
CA ASN A 307 -1.23 38.19 -33.10
C ASN A 307 -0.66 36.80 -32.77
N TRP A 308 -1.44 35.94 -32.10
CA TRP A 308 -1.06 34.56 -31.84
C TRP A 308 -1.89 33.64 -32.74
N HIS A 309 -1.32 33.28 -33.87
CA HIS A 309 -1.88 32.43 -34.91
C HIS A 309 -1.63 30.92 -34.67
N LYS A 310 -0.51 30.52 -34.07
CA LYS A 310 -0.14 29.10 -33.86
C LYS A 310 -0.20 28.62 -32.40
N CYS A 311 -0.37 29.53 -31.45
CA CYS A 311 -0.50 29.20 -30.05
C CYS A 311 -1.59 30.03 -29.36
N SER A 312 -1.85 29.67 -28.11
CA SER A 312 -2.77 30.36 -27.22
C SER A 312 -2.22 30.30 -25.81
N PHE A 313 -2.60 31.25 -24.98
CA PHE A 313 -2.41 31.11 -23.55
C PHE A 313 -3.39 30.07 -23.03
N ILE A 314 -2.93 29.18 -22.17
CA ILE A 314 -3.76 28.16 -21.56
C ILE A 314 -3.45 28.04 -20.08
N VAL A 315 -4.48 27.80 -19.28
CA VAL A 315 -4.41 27.25 -17.93
C VAL A 315 -5.09 25.88 -18.00
N ASN A 316 -4.42 24.81 -17.60
CA ASN A 316 -4.94 23.44 -17.72
C ASN A 316 -4.62 22.59 -16.49
N TYR A 317 -5.58 21.79 -16.04
CA TYR A 317 -5.34 20.82 -14.97
C TYR A 317 -4.61 19.59 -15.48
N GLU A 318 -3.32 19.50 -15.15
CA GLU A 318 -2.44 18.34 -15.43
C GLU A 318 -1.79 17.82 -14.14
N ASN A 319 -2.54 17.87 -13.03
CA ASN A 319 -2.14 17.49 -11.67
C ASN A 319 -0.62 17.69 -11.37
N PRO A 320 -0.18 18.92 -11.03
CA PRO A 320 -0.99 20.10 -10.69
C PRO A 320 -1.46 20.91 -11.92
N LEU A 321 -2.34 21.88 -11.70
CA LEU A 321 -2.63 22.92 -12.70
C LEU A 321 -1.34 23.59 -13.22
N ILE A 322 -1.29 23.79 -14.54
CA ILE A 322 -0.20 24.47 -15.24
C ILE A 322 -0.75 25.60 -16.09
N TYR A 323 0.09 26.60 -16.38
CA TYR A 323 -0.25 27.70 -17.27
C TYR A 323 0.91 28.05 -18.20
N GLY A 324 0.61 28.64 -19.34
CA GLY A 324 1.62 29.08 -20.30
C GLY A 324 1.09 29.16 -21.72
N MET A 325 1.98 29.06 -22.68
CA MET A 325 1.64 29.00 -24.10
C MET A 325 1.58 27.55 -24.55
N ALA A 326 0.50 27.16 -25.21
CA ALA A 326 0.34 25.85 -25.83
C ALA A 326 -0.11 25.96 -27.28
N HIS A 327 0.27 24.98 -28.09
CA HIS A 327 -0.21 24.84 -29.46
C HIS A 327 -1.71 24.53 -29.52
N TYR A 328 -2.34 24.85 -30.66
CA TYR A 328 -3.70 24.39 -30.94
C TYR A 328 -3.73 22.88 -31.11
N ASP A 329 -4.65 22.23 -30.38
CA ASP A 329 -4.76 20.78 -30.28
C ASP A 329 -4.81 20.10 -31.67
N GLY A 330 -3.86 19.20 -31.94
CA GLY A 330 -3.98 18.15 -32.96
C GLY A 330 -3.66 18.47 -34.43
N LYS A 331 -3.01 19.60 -34.77
CA LYS A 331 -2.69 19.93 -36.18
C LYS A 331 -1.22 19.83 -36.61
N ASP A 332 -0.32 19.22 -35.83
CA ASP A 332 1.12 19.09 -36.17
C ASP A 332 1.74 20.39 -36.72
N ASN A 333 1.35 21.54 -36.15
CA ASN A 333 1.80 22.85 -36.60
C ASN A 333 2.39 23.65 -35.42
N PRO A 334 3.49 23.17 -34.82
CA PRO A 334 4.17 23.91 -33.77
C PRO A 334 4.70 25.25 -34.32
N ILE A 335 5.02 26.17 -33.41
CA ILE A 335 5.86 27.31 -33.75
C ILE A 335 7.21 26.76 -34.21
N ASP A 336 7.86 27.44 -35.16
CA ASP A 336 9.17 27.03 -35.63
C ASP A 336 10.23 27.14 -34.52
N ASP A 337 11.34 26.42 -34.70
CA ASP A 337 12.38 26.33 -33.69
C ASP A 337 13.06 27.68 -33.39
N ILE A 338 13.09 28.61 -34.36
CA ILE A 338 13.63 29.96 -34.14
C ILE A 338 12.73 30.72 -33.16
N LEU A 339 11.43 30.70 -33.38
CA LEU A 339 10.46 31.36 -32.51
C LEU A 339 10.38 30.69 -31.13
N ARG A 340 10.46 29.37 -31.06
CA ARG A 340 10.55 28.62 -29.79
C ARG A 340 11.79 29.03 -28.97
N GLU A 341 12.93 29.19 -29.63
CA GLU A 341 14.17 29.65 -29.01
C GLU A 341 14.07 31.10 -28.52
N GLN A 342 13.38 31.97 -29.27
CA GLN A 342 13.10 33.34 -28.82
C GLN A 342 12.24 33.35 -27.55
N VAL A 343 11.14 32.58 -27.54
CA VAL A 343 10.29 32.41 -26.34
C VAL A 343 11.12 31.87 -25.17
N ARG A 344 12.05 30.94 -25.43
CA ARG A 344 12.94 30.40 -24.38
C ARG A 344 13.77 31.46 -23.70
N LYS A 345 14.44 32.29 -24.51
CA LYS A 345 15.32 33.35 -24.00
C LYS A 345 14.55 34.39 -23.19
N ILE A 346 13.30 34.64 -23.55
CA ILE A 346 12.44 35.62 -22.89
C ILE A 346 11.87 35.06 -21.58
N MET A 347 11.41 33.80 -21.58
CA MET A 347 10.59 33.26 -20.47
C MET A 347 11.36 32.43 -19.44
N SER A 348 12.50 31.82 -19.81
CA SER A 348 13.29 30.99 -18.88
C SER A 348 13.83 31.73 -17.65
N PRO A 349 14.22 33.03 -17.72
CA PRO A 349 14.66 33.76 -16.52
C PRO A 349 13.59 33.86 -15.43
N ASP A 350 12.31 33.71 -15.78
CA ASP A 350 11.18 33.78 -14.83
C ASP A 350 10.69 32.40 -14.36
N GLY A 351 11.48 31.36 -14.66
CA GLY A 351 11.21 29.99 -14.22
C GLY A 351 10.18 29.25 -15.08
N PHE A 352 9.93 29.68 -16.32
CA PHE A 352 9.13 28.91 -17.26
C PHE A 352 9.96 27.77 -17.87
N ASN A 353 9.35 26.59 -17.94
CA ASN A 353 9.88 25.42 -18.62
C ASN A 353 9.36 25.36 -20.06
N GLN A 354 9.90 24.43 -20.85
CA GLN A 354 9.50 24.25 -22.25
C GLN A 354 9.30 22.79 -22.62
N SER A 355 8.47 22.55 -23.62
CA SER A 355 8.37 21.30 -24.36
C SER A 355 7.95 21.59 -25.80
N VAL A 356 7.88 20.54 -26.63
CA VAL A 356 7.39 20.67 -28.02
C VAL A 356 5.96 21.22 -28.05
N TRP A 357 5.11 20.79 -27.12
CA TRP A 357 3.70 21.18 -27.03
C TRP A 357 3.47 22.49 -26.27
N TRP A 358 4.40 22.81 -25.37
CA TRP A 358 4.36 23.99 -24.52
C TRP A 358 5.60 24.87 -24.73
N PRO A 359 5.57 25.81 -25.69
CA PRO A 359 6.64 26.79 -25.88
C PRO A 359 7.08 27.51 -24.60
N CYS A 360 6.16 27.71 -23.65
CA CYS A 360 6.52 27.99 -22.27
C CYS A 360 5.42 27.52 -21.33
N TRP A 361 5.78 27.03 -20.14
CA TRP A 361 4.81 26.66 -19.10
C TRP A 361 5.38 26.75 -17.68
N LYS A 362 4.50 26.92 -16.70
CA LYS A 362 4.82 26.97 -15.27
C LYS A 362 3.68 26.35 -14.46
N ARG A 363 4.01 25.86 -13.26
CA ARG A 363 3.01 25.29 -12.33
C ARG A 363 2.33 26.41 -11.56
N VAL A 364 1.04 26.24 -11.28
CA VAL A 364 0.30 27.20 -10.44
C VAL A 364 0.67 27.07 -8.96
N GLU A 365 0.31 28.09 -8.18
CA GLU A 365 0.47 28.12 -6.72
C GLU A 365 -0.38 27.06 -6.00
N ASN A 366 0.00 26.71 -4.77
CA ASN A 366 -0.61 25.61 -4.00
C ASN A 366 -2.14 25.71 -3.87
N CYS A 367 -2.68 26.92 -3.69
CA CYS A 367 -4.11 27.16 -3.52
C CYS A 367 -4.95 26.91 -4.79
N PHE A 368 -4.32 26.79 -5.96
CA PHE A 368 -5.00 26.58 -7.24
C PHE A 368 -4.67 25.23 -7.87
N ARG A 369 -4.06 24.27 -7.15
CA ARG A 369 -3.54 23.05 -7.79
C ARG A 369 -4.60 22.07 -8.27
N ILE A 370 -5.72 21.96 -7.55
CA ILE A 370 -6.70 20.88 -7.70
C ILE A 370 -8.11 21.49 -7.73
N PRO A 371 -8.86 21.37 -8.83
CA PRO A 371 -10.24 21.82 -8.92
C PRO A 371 -11.21 20.77 -8.32
N ASP A 372 -11.00 20.44 -7.05
CA ASP A 372 -11.87 19.59 -6.24
C ASP A 372 -13.09 20.37 -5.69
N THR A 373 -13.93 19.72 -4.88
CA THR A 373 -15.10 20.36 -4.27
C THR A 373 -14.73 21.57 -3.42
N LYS A 374 -13.60 21.54 -2.69
CA LYS A 374 -13.17 22.65 -1.83
C LYS A 374 -12.74 23.85 -2.67
N PHE A 375 -12.04 23.63 -3.78
CA PHE A 375 -11.71 24.67 -4.75
C PHE A 375 -12.97 25.39 -5.25
N TRP A 376 -13.97 24.63 -5.73
CA TRP A 376 -15.20 25.22 -6.27
C TRP A 376 -16.03 25.98 -5.23
N LEU A 377 -16.09 25.49 -3.99
CA LEU A 377 -16.72 26.21 -2.88
C LEU A 377 -16.00 27.54 -2.60
N ASN A 378 -14.67 27.54 -2.57
CA ASN A 378 -13.91 28.77 -2.34
C ASN A 378 -14.06 29.79 -3.49
N VAL A 379 -14.18 29.32 -4.74
CA VAL A 379 -14.47 30.20 -5.89
C VAL A 379 -15.85 30.85 -5.72
N ARG A 380 -16.88 30.04 -5.45
CA ARG A 380 -18.26 30.52 -5.22
C ARG A 380 -18.34 31.54 -4.09
N ASP A 381 -17.68 31.24 -2.97
CA ASP A 381 -17.75 32.06 -1.76
C ASP A 381 -16.84 33.31 -1.82
N GLY A 382 -16.11 33.51 -2.92
CA GLY A 382 -15.17 34.63 -3.09
C GLY A 382 -13.88 34.51 -2.30
N ASN A 383 -13.64 33.37 -1.63
CA ASN A 383 -12.42 33.09 -0.87
C ASN A 383 -11.23 32.75 -1.79
N LEU A 384 -11.49 32.44 -3.06
CA LEU A 384 -10.49 32.13 -4.06
C LEU A 384 -10.77 32.87 -5.37
N ASN A 385 -10.04 33.96 -5.63
CA ASN A 385 -10.15 34.70 -6.88
C ASN A 385 -9.26 34.09 -7.97
N ILE A 386 -9.74 32.99 -8.54
CA ILE A 386 -9.07 32.29 -9.64
C ILE A 386 -9.03 33.13 -10.92
N THR A 387 -10.04 33.96 -11.18
CA THR A 387 -10.10 34.82 -12.37
C THR A 387 -8.93 35.80 -12.38
N ASP A 388 -8.73 36.55 -11.30
CA ASP A 388 -7.60 37.48 -11.19
C ASP A 388 -6.27 36.75 -11.28
N TYR A 389 -6.18 35.53 -10.74
CA TYR A 389 -4.99 34.70 -10.88
C TYR A 389 -4.72 34.33 -12.34
N ILE A 390 -5.72 33.83 -13.07
CA ILE A 390 -5.61 33.50 -14.49
C ILE A 390 -5.19 34.73 -15.30
N LEU A 391 -5.77 35.90 -15.03
CA LEU A 391 -5.41 37.14 -15.70
C LEU A 391 -3.97 37.57 -15.40
N ARG A 392 -3.51 37.45 -14.15
CA ARG A 392 -2.09 37.69 -13.82
C ARG A 392 -1.15 36.74 -14.55
N CYS A 393 -1.49 35.46 -14.61
CA CYS A 393 -0.73 34.47 -15.37
C CYS A 393 -0.71 34.78 -16.88
N PHE A 394 -1.86 35.20 -17.43
CA PHE A 394 -1.96 35.62 -18.82
C PHE A 394 -1.07 36.82 -19.09
N GLU A 395 -1.14 37.88 -18.27
CA GLU A 395 -0.33 39.09 -18.43
C GLU A 395 1.17 38.83 -18.23
N GLU A 396 1.56 37.95 -17.31
CA GLU A 396 2.96 37.54 -17.11
C GLU A 396 3.57 36.97 -18.40
N VAL A 397 2.78 36.19 -19.14
CA VAL A 397 3.19 35.61 -20.42
C VAL A 397 3.08 36.65 -21.53
N HIS A 398 1.90 37.24 -21.70
CA HIS A 398 1.56 38.11 -22.81
C HIS A 398 2.41 39.39 -22.86
N ALA A 399 2.67 40.05 -21.73
CA ALA A 399 3.46 41.29 -21.70
C ALA A 399 4.87 41.12 -22.28
N LYS A 400 5.42 39.91 -22.25
CA LYS A 400 6.78 39.57 -22.72
C LYS A 400 6.81 39.06 -24.16
N THR A 401 5.68 38.56 -24.65
CA THR A 401 5.58 37.89 -25.95
C THR A 401 4.62 38.59 -26.92
N ASN A 402 3.96 39.68 -26.53
CA ASN A 402 3.01 40.43 -27.36
C ASN A 402 3.60 41.04 -28.64
N LYS A 403 4.92 41.17 -28.76
CA LYS A 403 5.61 41.65 -29.96
C LYS A 403 6.00 40.53 -30.93
N LEU A 404 5.78 39.28 -30.55
CA LEU A 404 6.08 38.11 -31.38
C LEU A 404 4.82 37.74 -32.18
N GLU A 405 5.02 37.29 -33.41
CA GLU A 405 3.99 36.73 -34.29
C GLU A 405 3.93 35.22 -34.03
N LEU A 406 3.05 34.79 -33.13
CA LEU A 406 3.11 33.48 -32.46
C LEU A 406 2.08 32.45 -32.89
#